data_AF-A0A2G9TL25-F1
#
_entry.id   AF-A0A2G9TL25-F1
#
_cell.length_a   1.000
_cell.length_b   1.000
_cell.length_c   1.000
_cell.angle_alpha   90.00
_cell.angle_beta   90.00
_cell.angle_gamma   90.00
#
_symmetry.space_group_name_H-M   'P 1'
#
loop_
_entity.id
_entity.type
_entity.pdbx_description
1 polymer ?
#
loop_
_entity_poly.entity_id
_entity_poly.type
_entity_poly.pdbx_seq_one_letter_code
_entity_poly.pdbx_strand_id
1 'polypeptide(L)'
;METLHAKTIVDTLETIYATEGARIEFDVSRHELESLHTQATASPTAIQIASDKASQHRDKYEGLKADVRVKLRLLEENRVMVMTKQLEQLQGALAAYFSGNAELLAAALRELASLSAPPTSFLL
;
A
#
# COMPACT_ATOMS: atom_id res chain seq x y z
N MET A 1 -0.82 -7.44 -7.62
CA MET A 1 -1.40 -6.94 -6.35
C MET A 1 -0.60 -7.31 -5.11
N GLU A 2 -0.08 -8.54 -5.01
CA GLU A 2 0.66 -9.03 -3.82
C GLU A 2 1.80 -8.09 -3.36
N THR A 3 2.64 -7.62 -4.28
CA THR A 3 3.77 -6.73 -3.95
C THR A 3 3.34 -5.40 -3.34
N LEU A 4 2.18 -4.87 -3.77
CA LEU A 4 1.66 -3.62 -3.21
C LEU A 4 1.04 -3.86 -1.84
N HIS A 5 0.09 -4.80 -1.75
CA HIS A 5 -0.68 -5.04 -0.52
C HIS A 5 0.12 -5.77 0.55
N ALA A 6 0.68 -6.94 0.23
CA ALA A 6 1.28 -7.83 1.23
C ALA A 6 2.71 -7.43 1.63
N LYS A 7 3.34 -6.53 0.88
CA LYS A 7 4.72 -6.07 1.17
C LYS A 7 4.76 -4.57 1.45
N THR A 8 4.52 -3.74 0.43
CA THR A 8 4.78 -2.29 0.52
C THR A 8 3.87 -1.60 1.54
N ILE A 9 2.57 -1.92 1.55
CA ILE A 9 1.63 -1.37 2.53
C ILE A 9 1.95 -1.86 3.95
N VAL A 10 2.21 -3.15 4.12
CA VAL A 10 2.54 -3.74 5.43
C VAL A 10 3.80 -3.11 6.01
N ASP A 11 4.89 -3.03 5.25
CA ASP A 11 6.16 -2.41 5.68
C ASP A 11 6.01 -0.92 6.05
N THR A 12 5.16 -0.20 5.30
CA THR A 12 4.84 1.20 5.63
C THR A 12 4.08 1.29 6.95
N LEU A 13 3.09 0.42 7.18
CA LEU A 13 2.31 0.39 8.41
C LEU A 13 3.16 0.00 9.63
N GLU A 14 4.05 -0.98 9.51
CA GLU A 14 4.98 -1.36 10.58
C GLU A 14 5.81 -0.17 11.07
N THR A 15 6.26 0.68 10.13
CA THR A 15 7.06 1.87 10.46
C THR A 15 6.21 2.96 11.11
N ILE A 16 4.94 3.10 10.70
CA ILE A 16 3.98 3.99 11.34
C ILE A 16 3.74 3.54 12.79
N TYR A 17 3.52 2.24 13.03
CA TYR A 17 3.36 1.71 14.38
C TYR A 17 4.60 1.91 15.25
N ALA A 18 5.80 1.71 14.71
CA ALA A 18 7.04 2.01 15.40
C ALA A 18 7.17 3.49 15.77
N THR A 19 6.76 4.39 14.86
CA THR A 19 6.75 5.84 15.09
C THR A 19 5.78 6.22 16.21
N GLU A 20 4.58 5.63 16.23
CA GLU A 20 3.59 5.84 17.30
C GLU A 20 4.12 5.35 18.66
N GLY A 21 4.78 4.19 18.70
CA GLY A 21 5.46 3.71 19.91
C GLY A 21 6.53 4.67 20.41
N ALA A 22 7.39 5.16 19.52
CA ALA A 22 8.43 6.13 19.86
C ALA A 22 7.83 7.49 20.31
N ARG A 23 6.69 7.91 19.76
CA ARG A 23 5.98 9.12 20.20
C ARG A 23 5.56 9.00 21.66
N ILE A 24 4.96 7.86 22.03
CA ILE A 24 4.51 7.61 23.41
C ILE A 24 5.69 7.62 24.37
N GLU A 25 6.81 6.95 24.03
CA GLU A 25 8.03 6.93 24.85
C GLU A 25 8.60 8.35 25.07
N PHE A 26 8.61 9.16 24.01
CA PHE A 26 9.03 10.56 24.07
C PHE A 26 8.09 11.39 24.95
N ASP A 27 6.77 11.27 24.77
CA ASP A 27 5.77 12.00 25.56
C ASP A 27 5.86 11.68 27.05
N VAL A 28 6.05 10.40 27.40
CA VAL A 28 6.29 9.97 28.78
C VAL A 28 7.54 10.63 29.35
N SER A 29 8.66 10.58 28.62
CA SER A 29 9.95 11.11 29.12
C SER A 29 9.95 12.64 29.21
N ARG A 30 9.24 13.31 28.30
CA ARG A 30 8.99 14.75 28.36
C ARG A 30 8.19 15.11 29.61
N HIS A 31 7.12 14.37 29.89
CA HIS A 31 6.29 14.62 31.07
C HIS A 31 7.04 14.35 32.38
N GLU A 32 7.88 13.30 32.43
CA GLU A 32 8.78 13.03 33.56
C GLU A 32 9.74 14.21 33.82
N LEU A 33 10.34 14.75 32.76
CA LEU A 33 11.22 15.92 32.85
C LEU A 33 10.49 17.18 33.33
N GLU A 34 9.31 17.47 32.78
CA GLU A 34 8.45 18.58 33.21
C GLU A 34 8.07 18.46 34.69
N SER A 35 7.71 17.26 35.15
CA SER A 35 7.39 16.98 36.55
C SER A 35 8.58 17.26 37.47
N LEU A 36 9.79 16.82 37.11
CA LEU A 36 11.00 17.11 37.87
C LEU A 36 11.30 18.61 37.95
N HIS A 37 11.07 19.37 36.87
CA HIS A 37 11.25 20.82 36.90
C HIS A 37 10.26 21.53 37.85
N THR A 38 9.07 20.98 38.04
CA THR A 38 8.08 21.54 38.99
C THR A 38 8.35 21.18 40.45
N GLN A 39 9.18 20.17 40.71
CA GLN A 39 9.55 19.76 42.07
C GLN A 39 10.67 20.65 42.62
N ALA A 40 10.36 21.46 43.62
CA ALA A 40 11.32 22.37 44.24
C ALA A 40 12.56 21.68 44.88
N THR A 41 12.47 20.38 45.17
CA THR A 41 13.55 19.57 45.77
C THR A 41 14.27 18.68 44.76
N ALA A 42 13.98 18.80 43.46
CA ALA A 42 14.62 17.97 42.44
C ALA A 42 16.13 18.25 42.36
N SER A 43 16.93 17.18 42.34
CA SER A 43 18.38 17.28 42.17
C SER A 43 18.72 17.75 40.75
N PRO A 44 19.68 18.67 40.57
CA PRO A 44 20.18 19.07 39.24
C PRO A 44 20.65 17.87 38.40
N THR A 45 21.27 16.86 39.03
CA THR A 45 21.70 15.63 38.35
C THR A 45 20.52 14.82 37.83
N ALA A 46 19.41 14.74 38.59
CA ALA A 46 18.22 14.02 38.18
C ALA A 46 17.53 14.69 36.98
N ILE A 47 17.49 16.04 36.98
CA ILE A 47 16.98 16.83 35.85
C ILE A 47 17.84 16.59 34.61
N GLN A 48 19.17 16.59 34.73
CA GLN A 48 20.06 16.34 33.59
C GLN A 48 19.83 14.95 32.99
N ILE A 49 19.74 13.90 33.82
CA ILE A 49 19.48 12.52 33.36
C ILE A 49 18.13 12.44 32.62
N ALA A 50 17.09 13.08 33.16
CA ALA A 50 15.78 13.11 32.52
C ALA A 50 15.79 13.90 31.20
N SER A 51 16.57 14.98 31.14
CA SER A 51 16.78 15.78 29.93
C SER A 51 17.45 14.95 28.83
N ASP A 52 18.52 14.23 29.17
CA ASP A 52 19.25 13.38 28.23
C ASP A 52 18.35 12.24 27.71
N LYS A 53 17.56 11.62 28.59
CA LYS A 53 16.56 10.59 28.22
C LYS A 53 15.50 11.14 27.27
N ALA A 54 14.93 12.31 27.59
CA ALA A 54 13.93 12.95 26.73
C ALA A 54 14.51 13.32 25.36
N SER A 55 15.77 13.78 25.30
CA SER A 55 16.46 14.05 24.03
C SER A 55 16.64 12.78 23.19
N GLN A 56 17.09 11.69 23.81
CA GLN A 56 17.28 10.42 23.10
C GLN A 56 15.96 9.88 22.50
N HIS A 57 14.87 9.91 23.26
CA HIS A 57 13.57 9.49 22.75
C HIS A 57 13.03 10.45 21.68
N ARG A 58 13.30 11.75 21.80
CA ARG A 58 12.98 12.74 20.76
C ARG A 58 13.68 12.42 19.45
N ASP A 59 14.99 12.16 19.49
CA ASP A 59 15.78 11.88 18.31
C ASP A 59 15.33 10.60 17.61
N LYS A 60 15.01 9.55 18.40
CA LYS A 60 14.40 8.31 17.88
C LYS A 60 13.06 8.57 17.19
N TYR A 61 12.17 9.33 17.83
CA TYR A 61 10.86 9.67 17.27
C TYR A 61 10.98 10.50 15.98
N GLU A 62 11.83 11.53 15.97
CA GLU A 62 12.04 12.36 14.78
C GLU A 62 12.67 11.58 13.62
N GLY A 63 13.60 10.66 13.91
CA GLY A 63 14.16 9.73 12.93
C GLY A 63 13.09 8.85 12.28
N LEU A 64 12.29 8.16 13.09
CA LEU A 64 11.19 7.32 12.59
C LEU A 64 10.13 8.13 11.81
N LYS A 65 9.86 9.37 12.24
CA LYS A 65 8.97 10.27 11.50
C LYS A 65 9.54 10.65 10.12
N ALA A 66 10.86 10.79 9.98
CA ALA A 66 11.49 10.98 8.69
C ALA A 66 11.35 9.73 7.81
N ASP A 67 11.56 8.54 8.38
CA ASP A 67 11.41 7.27 7.68
C ASP A 67 9.98 7.06 7.16
N VAL A 68 8.96 7.35 7.98
CA VAL A 68 7.55 7.29 7.56
C VAL A 68 7.28 8.20 6.36
N ARG A 69 7.83 9.42 6.33
CA ARG A 69 7.64 10.33 5.19
C ARG A 69 8.23 9.74 3.90
N VAL A 70 9.41 9.14 3.98
CA VAL A 70 10.06 8.48 2.83
C VAL A 70 9.23 7.27 2.40
N LYS A 71 8.82 6.41 3.33
CA LYS A 71 8.02 5.21 3.01
C LYS A 71 6.66 5.54 2.41
N LEU A 72 5.97 6.57 2.90
CA LEU A 72 4.70 7.03 2.31
C LEU A 72 4.86 7.49 0.86
N ARG A 73 5.96 8.20 0.54
CA ARG A 73 6.28 8.60 -0.83
C ARG A 73 6.53 7.39 -1.73
N LEU A 74 7.34 6.45 -1.26
CA LEU A 74 7.63 5.21 -2.02
C LEU A 74 6.38 4.34 -2.20
N LEU A 75 5.51 4.28 -1.19
CA LEU A 75 4.24 3.57 -1.28
C LEU A 75 3.32 4.18 -2.34
N GLU A 76 3.23 5.51 -2.41
CA GLU A 76 2.45 6.20 -3.43
C GLU A 76 2.98 5.89 -4.84
N GLU A 77 4.29 6.00 -5.04
CA GLU A 77 4.95 5.67 -6.31
C GLU A 77 4.71 4.20 -6.71
N ASN A 78 4.83 3.27 -5.76
CA ASN A 78 4.56 1.85 -5.99
C ASN A 78 3.08 1.59 -6.32
N ARG A 79 2.16 2.24 -5.61
CA ARG A 79 0.71 2.11 -5.83
C ARG A 79 0.36 2.48 -7.24
N VAL A 80 0.78 3.65 -7.71
CA VAL A 80 0.50 4.12 -9.07
C VAL A 80 1.05 3.13 -10.09
N MET A 81 2.32 2.74 -9.98
CA MET A 81 2.96 1.83 -10.93
C MET A 81 2.27 0.46 -11.00
N VAL A 82 1.98 -0.15 -9.84
CA VAL A 82 1.33 -1.46 -9.79
C VAL A 82 -0.09 -1.36 -10.33
N MET A 83 -0.87 -0.37 -9.90
CA MET A 83 -2.28 -0.23 -10.29
C MET A 83 -2.43 0.04 -11.79
N THR A 84 -1.59 0.91 -12.37
CA THR A 84 -1.59 1.13 -13.82
C THR A 84 -1.36 -0.17 -14.57
N LYS A 85 -0.34 -0.95 -14.20
CA LYS A 85 -0.07 -2.25 -14.82
C LYS A 85 -1.23 -3.24 -14.66
N GLN A 86 -1.85 -3.29 -13.47
CA GLN A 86 -3.00 -4.18 -13.25
C GLN A 86 -4.22 -3.78 -14.08
N LEU A 87 -4.50 -2.47 -14.22
CA LEU A 87 -5.61 -1.98 -15.04
C LEU A 87 -5.38 -2.23 -16.52
N GLU A 88 -4.16 -2.04 -17.02
CA GLU A 88 -3.79 -2.39 -18.40
C GLU A 88 -3.99 -3.88 -18.68
N GLN A 89 -3.51 -4.75 -17.77
CA GLN A 89 -3.70 -6.20 -17.89
C GLN A 89 -5.17 -6.59 -17.88
N LEU A 90 -5.97 -5.97 -17.01
CA LEU A 90 -7.41 -6.22 -16.94
C LEU A 90 -8.11 -5.78 -18.23
N GLN A 91 -7.81 -4.59 -18.73
CA GLN A 91 -8.35 -4.09 -19.99
C GLN A 91 -7.99 -5.02 -21.15
N GLY A 92 -6.74 -5.46 -21.24
CA GLY A 92 -6.29 -6.40 -22.27
C GLY A 92 -7.00 -7.74 -22.21
N ALA A 93 -7.17 -8.30 -21.00
CA ALA A 93 -7.90 -9.54 -20.79
C ALA A 93 -9.38 -9.42 -21.18
N LEU A 94 -10.05 -8.32 -20.82
CA LEU A 94 -11.43 -8.06 -21.20
C LEU A 94 -11.59 -7.91 -22.72
N ALA A 95 -10.71 -7.16 -23.37
CA ALA A 95 -10.75 -6.98 -24.82
C ALA A 95 -10.59 -8.32 -25.54
N ALA A 96 -9.63 -9.15 -25.13
CA ALA A 96 -9.41 -10.49 -25.68
C ALA A 96 -10.63 -11.40 -25.46
N TYR A 97 -11.22 -11.38 -24.27
CA TYR A 97 -12.42 -12.15 -23.94
C TYR A 97 -13.60 -11.79 -24.85
N PHE A 98 -13.91 -10.50 -25.00
CA PHE A 98 -15.04 -10.08 -25.83
C PHE A 98 -14.80 -10.29 -27.32
N SER A 99 -13.59 -9.99 -27.82
CA SER A 99 -13.24 -10.23 -29.22
C SER A 99 -13.33 -11.73 -29.56
N GLY A 100 -12.74 -12.58 -28.73
CA GLY A 100 -12.79 -14.04 -28.92
C GLY A 100 -14.23 -14.57 -28.89
N ASN A 101 -15.05 -14.09 -27.96
CA ASN A 101 -16.46 -14.49 -27.90
C ASN A 101 -17.26 -14.02 -29.13
N ALA A 102 -17.00 -12.81 -29.63
CA ALA A 102 -17.64 -12.31 -30.85
C ALA A 102 -17.26 -13.16 -32.07
N GLU A 103 -15.99 -13.56 -32.18
CA GLU A 103 -15.50 -14.44 -33.24
C GLU A 103 -16.13 -15.85 -33.17
N LEU A 104 -16.18 -16.44 -31.97
CA LEU A 104 -16.80 -17.75 -31.74
C LEU A 104 -18.30 -17.73 -32.09
N LEU A 105 -19.01 -16.68 -31.67
CA LEU A 105 -20.42 -16.51 -32.00
C LEU A 105 -20.63 -16.37 -33.51
N ALA A 106 -19.81 -15.56 -34.18
CA ALA A 106 -19.87 -15.40 -35.64
C ALA A 106 -19.57 -16.70 -36.39
N ALA A 107 -18.68 -17.55 -35.86
CA ALA A 107 -18.39 -18.86 -36.43
C ALA A 107 -19.58 -19.81 -36.26
N ALA A 108 -20.16 -19.90 -35.05
CA ALA A 108 -21.32 -20.74 -34.78
C ALA A 108 -22.54 -20.36 -35.65
N LEU A 109 -22.78 -19.06 -35.84
CA LEU A 109 -23.85 -18.57 -36.72
C LEU A 109 -23.63 -18.97 -38.19
N ARG A 110 -22.38 -18.92 -38.68
CA ARG A 110 -22.03 -19.36 -40.05
C ARG A 110 -22.25 -20.86 -40.23
N GLU A 111 -21.85 -21.66 -39.24
CA GLU A 111 -22.07 -23.11 -39.25
C GLU A 111 -23.57 -23.44 -39.28
N LEU A 112 -24.36 -22.81 -38.40
CA LEU A 112 -25.82 -23.00 -38.37
C LEU A 112 -26.49 -22.64 -39.70
N ALA A 113 -26.10 -21.51 -40.31
CA ALA A 113 -26.63 -21.10 -41.60
C ALA A 113 -26.31 -22.09 -42.73
N SER A 114 -25.14 -22.73 -42.68
CA SER A 114 -24.74 -23.76 -43.66
C SER A 114 -25.58 -25.05 -43.53
N LEU A 115 -26.00 -25.39 -42.31
CA LEU A 115 -26.85 -26.55 -42.03
C LEU A 115 -28.33 -26.31 -42.42
N SER A 116 -28.78 -25.06 -42.48
CA SER A 116 -30.15 -24.72 -42.88
C SER A 116 -30.34 -24.57 -44.40
N ALA A 117 -29.28 -24.66 -45.20
CA ALA A 117 -29.39 -24.60 -46.66
C ALA A 117 -29.96 -25.94 -47.20
N PRO A 118 -31.05 -25.93 -48.00
CA PRO A 118 -31.59 -27.17 -48.56
C PRO A 118 -30.55 -27.82 -49.50
N PRO A 119 -30.45 -29.16 -49.55
CA PRO A 119 -29.55 -29.81 -50.49
C PRO A 119 -29.95 -29.38 -51.90
N THR A 120 -28.99 -28.81 -52.62
CA THR A 120 -29.18 -28.42 -54.02
C THR A 120 -29.44 -29.71 -54.79
N SER A 121 -30.70 -29.96 -55.14
CA SER A 121 -31.10 -31.07 -55.99
C SER A 121 -30.35 -30.96 -57.32
N PHE A 122 -29.31 -31.76 -57.50
CA PHE A 122 -28.76 -32.05 -58.82
C PHE A 122 -29.83 -32.81 -59.59
N LEU A 123 -30.58 -32.10 -60.43
CA LEU A 123 -31.39 -32.71 -61.48
C LEU A 123 -30.72 -32.41 -62.83
N LEU A 124 -30.01 -33.43 -63.32
CA LEU A 124 -29.83 -33.72 -64.74
C LEU A 124 -31.16 -34.18 -65.33
#